data_AF-A0A524E6N7-F1
#
_entry.id   AF-A0A524E6N7-F1
#
_cell.length_a   1.000
_cell.length_b   1.000
_cell.length_c   1.000
_cell.angle_alpha   90.00
_cell.angle_beta   90.00
_cell.angle_gamma   90.00
#
_symmetry.space_group_name_H-M   'P 1'
#
loop_
_entity.id
_entity.type
_entity.pdbx_description
1 polymer ?
#
loop_
_entity_poly.entity_id
_entity_poly.type
_entity_poly.pdbx_seq_one_letter_code
_entity_poly.pdbx_strand_id
1 'polypeptide(L)'
;MHLHEKIKIHLDQIKQLKGVENAVLTQRDGNPIQSTGVWFSKDEIFNVCSAASAIFNVGVHLHPTDLKYILIEGKKAKILIAPLNNPLHNSLNKLLEQQGILNDNHEYFIAITALPNVNLGGIFLQTSECLKKIKTSLITSGETFKPPLIRFNDRKIQHILNGFDVKENDNLNLKISPFSISFSETISYKLKKVLKDFSLTIPDLKYAFISIEGGFIASQVLKNSEQPKENLDNISAMSYSVFQTANRCSWLLKKMNTDNILIDCNHKFQFINGVGRSIFCTEIGKNKQKLGLLRLILPQFSKKISALIKMAAEIQEPRLFDIKSLLGDLVIK
;
A
#
# COMPACT_ATOMS: atom_id res chain seq x y z
N MET A 1 -26.37 21.60 12.08
CA MET A 1 -25.54 21.20 10.92
C MET A 1 -25.15 19.75 11.12
N HIS A 2 -25.55 18.87 10.21
CA HIS A 2 -25.35 17.42 10.34
C HIS A 2 -23.86 17.07 10.25
N LEU A 3 -23.42 16.03 10.96
CA LEU A 3 -22.01 15.62 11.01
C LEU A 3 -21.42 15.36 9.62
N HIS A 4 -22.19 14.70 8.74
CA HIS A 4 -21.80 14.48 7.34
C HIS A 4 -21.54 15.78 6.58
N GLU A 5 -22.30 16.84 6.81
CA GLU A 5 -22.08 18.15 6.20
C GLU A 5 -20.78 18.77 6.72
N LYS A 6 -20.48 18.63 8.01
CA LYS A 6 -19.23 19.17 8.60
C LYS A 6 -18.01 18.48 8.01
N ILE A 7 -18.06 17.15 7.92
CA ILE A 7 -17.01 16.36 7.29
C ILE A 7 -16.87 16.74 5.82
N LYS A 8 -17.98 16.90 5.09
CA LYS A 8 -17.97 17.30 3.68
C LYS A 8 -17.27 18.64 3.47
N ILE A 9 -17.55 19.66 4.30
CA ILE A 9 -16.87 20.96 4.21
C ILE A 9 -15.35 20.82 4.35
N HIS A 10 -14.88 20.00 5.29
CA HIS A 10 -13.44 19.77 5.47
C HIS A 10 -12.81 18.99 4.32
N LEU A 11 -13.52 18.01 3.74
CA LEU A 11 -13.06 17.32 2.54
C LEU A 11 -13.03 18.27 1.32
N ASP A 12 -14.02 19.16 1.18
CA ASP A 12 -14.07 20.16 0.11
C ASP A 12 -12.88 21.11 0.17
N GLN A 13 -12.41 21.48 1.38
CA GLN A 13 -11.18 22.27 1.56
C GLN A 13 -9.94 21.55 1.00
N ILE A 14 -9.84 20.23 1.18
CA ILE A 14 -8.75 19.43 0.58
C ILE A 14 -8.90 19.42 -0.96
N LYS A 15 -10.13 19.25 -1.45
CA LYS A 15 -10.44 19.19 -2.89
C LYS A 15 -10.16 20.49 -3.64
N GLN A 16 -10.27 21.64 -2.97
CA GLN A 16 -9.97 22.96 -3.54
C GLN A 16 -8.48 23.16 -3.84
N LEU A 17 -7.59 22.33 -3.28
CA LEU A 17 -6.17 22.39 -3.62
C LEU A 17 -5.95 22.03 -5.10
N LYS A 18 -5.18 22.88 -5.78
CA LYS A 18 -4.87 22.70 -7.20
C LYS A 18 -4.25 21.33 -7.45
N GLY A 19 -4.90 20.52 -8.29
CA GLY A 19 -4.44 19.20 -8.68
C GLY A 19 -4.95 18.05 -7.79
N VAL A 20 -5.68 18.32 -6.71
CA VAL A 20 -6.45 17.28 -6.01
C VAL A 20 -7.70 16.99 -6.82
N GLU A 21 -7.94 15.73 -7.13
CA GLU A 21 -9.08 15.28 -7.91
C GLU A 21 -10.20 14.81 -7.00
N ASN A 22 -9.88 13.98 -6.02
CA ASN A 22 -10.84 13.29 -5.16
C ASN A 22 -10.33 13.22 -3.72
N ALA A 23 -11.23 13.28 -2.75
CA ALA A 23 -10.94 13.00 -1.35
C ALA A 23 -12.11 12.23 -0.72
N VAL A 24 -11.81 11.19 0.04
CA VAL A 24 -12.81 10.35 0.73
C VAL A 24 -12.34 10.02 2.14
N LEU A 25 -13.23 10.19 3.11
CA LEU A 25 -13.08 9.67 4.46
C LEU A 25 -13.65 8.24 4.49
N THR A 26 -12.82 7.32 4.95
CA THR A 26 -13.09 5.88 4.88
C THR A 26 -12.83 5.25 6.25
N GLN A 27 -13.62 4.24 6.57
CA GLN A 27 -13.40 3.40 7.74
C GLN A 27 -12.36 2.32 7.46
N ARG A 28 -11.74 1.80 8.51
CA ARG A 28 -10.74 0.74 8.43
C ARG A 28 -11.21 -0.51 7.68
N ASP A 29 -12.51 -0.80 7.69
CA ASP A 29 -13.14 -1.93 6.99
C ASP A 29 -13.42 -1.67 5.49
N GLY A 30 -13.14 -0.46 5.00
CA GLY A 30 -13.37 -0.08 3.61
C GLY A 30 -14.71 0.61 3.34
N ASN A 31 -15.53 0.87 4.36
CA ASN A 31 -16.79 1.58 4.19
C ASN A 31 -16.57 3.10 3.98
N PRO A 32 -17.09 3.72 2.91
CA PRO A 32 -17.03 5.17 2.73
C PRO A 32 -17.98 5.90 3.69
N ILE A 33 -17.45 6.90 4.42
CA ILE A 33 -18.27 7.78 5.29
C ILE A 33 -18.76 8.99 4.52
N GLN A 34 -17.83 9.67 3.87
CA GLN A 34 -18.12 10.90 3.12
C GLN A 34 -17.04 11.11 2.05
N SER A 35 -17.43 11.60 0.88
CA SER A 35 -16.51 11.89 -0.21
C SER A 35 -16.79 13.24 -0.86
N THR A 36 -15.78 13.74 -1.58
CA THR A 36 -15.88 14.88 -2.48
C THR A 36 -15.02 14.64 -3.72
N GLY A 37 -15.34 15.31 -4.83
CA GLY A 37 -14.61 15.25 -6.07
C GLY A 37 -15.39 14.66 -7.24
N VAL A 38 -14.67 14.30 -8.29
CA VAL A 38 -15.19 13.74 -9.54
C VAL A 38 -15.20 12.22 -9.42
N TRP A 39 -16.36 11.67 -9.12
CA TRP A 39 -16.62 10.24 -9.02
C TRP A 39 -17.65 9.84 -10.08
N PHE A 40 -17.43 8.74 -10.78
CA PHE A 40 -18.36 8.26 -11.81
C PHE A 40 -19.49 7.43 -11.21
N SER A 41 -19.27 6.74 -10.09
CA SER A 41 -20.31 5.95 -9.41
C SER A 41 -20.04 5.72 -7.92
N LYS A 42 -21.07 5.27 -7.19
CA LYS A 42 -20.93 4.79 -5.80
C LYS A 42 -20.03 3.56 -5.71
N ASP A 43 -20.08 2.69 -6.72
CA ASP A 43 -19.24 1.47 -6.77
C ASP A 43 -17.76 1.82 -6.94
N GLU A 44 -17.43 2.88 -7.67
CA GLU A 44 -16.06 3.38 -7.77
C GLU A 44 -15.54 3.84 -6.40
N ILE A 45 -16.35 4.62 -5.66
CA ILE A 45 -16.01 5.08 -4.31
C ILE A 45 -15.77 3.86 -3.41
N PHE A 46 -16.66 2.87 -3.42
CA PHE A 46 -16.53 1.67 -2.59
C PHE A 46 -15.29 0.84 -2.94
N ASN A 47 -15.00 0.63 -4.22
CA ASN A 47 -13.82 -0.11 -4.68
C ASN A 47 -12.52 0.57 -4.24
N VAL A 48 -12.47 1.91 -4.32
CA VAL A 48 -11.31 2.71 -3.89
C VAL A 48 -11.14 2.63 -2.38
N CYS A 49 -12.23 2.75 -1.63
CA CYS A 49 -12.22 2.63 -0.17
C CYS A 49 -11.77 1.24 0.28
N SER A 50 -12.27 0.19 -0.37
CA SER A 50 -11.90 -1.20 -0.10
C SER A 50 -10.41 -1.46 -0.38
N ALA A 51 -9.92 -1.01 -1.53
CA ALA A 51 -8.51 -1.18 -1.89
C ALA A 51 -7.58 -0.34 -0.99
N ALA A 52 -7.95 0.91 -0.70
CA ALA A 52 -7.21 1.77 0.21
C ALA A 52 -7.20 1.21 1.64
N SER A 53 -8.31 0.63 2.11
CA SER A 53 -8.40 -0.07 3.40
C SER A 53 -7.45 -1.27 3.44
N ALA A 54 -7.42 -2.10 2.40
CA ALA A 54 -6.50 -3.23 2.33
C ALA A 54 -5.02 -2.78 2.43
N ILE A 55 -4.65 -1.73 1.69
CA ILE A 55 -3.29 -1.15 1.73
C ILE A 55 -3.00 -0.56 3.12
N PHE A 56 -3.96 0.18 3.67
CA PHE A 56 -3.84 0.81 4.98
C PHE A 56 -3.66 -0.22 6.10
N ASN A 57 -4.46 -1.29 6.10
CA ASN A 57 -4.38 -2.35 7.11
C ASN A 57 -3.03 -3.06 7.10
N VAL A 58 -2.46 -3.34 5.92
CA VAL A 58 -1.10 -3.90 5.85
C VAL A 58 -0.06 -2.87 6.28
N GLY A 59 -0.24 -1.59 5.94
CA GLY A 59 0.63 -0.51 6.42
C GLY A 59 0.63 -0.40 7.94
N VAL A 60 -0.53 -0.49 8.59
CA VAL A 60 -0.67 -0.54 10.05
C VAL A 60 -0.05 -1.82 10.61
N HIS A 61 -0.20 -2.96 9.95
CA HIS A 61 0.42 -4.20 10.42
C HIS A 61 1.95 -4.15 10.35
N LEU A 62 2.52 -3.56 9.29
CA LEU A 62 3.96 -3.32 9.15
C LEU A 62 4.48 -2.29 10.18
N HIS A 63 3.67 -1.27 10.49
CA HIS A 63 4.04 -0.10 11.30
C HIS A 63 2.91 0.29 12.26
N PRO A 64 2.65 -0.51 13.31
CA PRO A 64 1.43 -0.39 14.13
C PRO A 64 1.33 0.87 14.97
N THR A 65 2.45 1.50 15.29
CA THR A 65 2.49 2.64 16.22
C THR A 65 3.02 3.93 15.60
N ASP A 66 3.61 3.86 14.40
CA ASP A 66 4.37 4.97 13.84
C ASP A 66 3.98 5.39 12.43
N LEU A 67 2.97 4.75 11.82
CA LEU A 67 2.46 5.11 10.49
C LEU A 67 1.88 6.55 10.46
N LYS A 68 2.45 7.41 9.61
CA LYS A 68 1.95 8.77 9.35
C LYS A 68 1.08 8.85 8.11
N TYR A 69 1.53 8.28 7.00
CA TYR A 69 0.77 8.19 5.75
C TYR A 69 1.43 7.18 4.79
N ILE A 70 0.65 6.76 3.80
CA ILE A 70 1.11 5.96 2.66
C ILE A 70 0.89 6.79 1.39
N LEU A 71 1.95 7.00 0.62
CA LEU A 71 1.92 7.70 -0.65
C LEU A 71 2.23 6.71 -1.78
N ILE A 72 1.28 6.49 -2.66
CA ILE A 72 1.39 5.65 -3.85
C ILE A 72 1.58 6.58 -5.04
N GLU A 73 2.63 6.35 -5.84
CA GLU A 73 2.92 7.16 -7.01
C GLU A 73 2.89 6.32 -8.29
N GLY A 74 2.26 6.87 -9.32
CA GLY A 74 2.38 6.38 -10.69
C GLY A 74 2.48 7.54 -11.68
N LYS A 75 2.62 7.19 -12.97
CA LYS A 75 2.79 8.17 -14.05
C LYS A 75 1.64 9.18 -14.20
N LYS A 76 0.41 8.76 -13.90
CA LYS A 76 -0.81 9.56 -14.15
C LYS A 76 -1.41 10.19 -12.90
N ALA A 77 -1.07 9.72 -11.71
CA ALA A 77 -1.64 10.21 -10.45
C ALA A 77 -0.79 9.82 -9.24
N LYS A 78 -1.11 10.44 -8.11
CA LYS A 78 -0.69 10.04 -6.77
C LYS A 78 -1.91 9.73 -5.92
N ILE A 79 -1.79 8.72 -5.08
CA ILE A 79 -2.82 8.37 -4.11
C ILE A 79 -2.19 8.47 -2.73
N LEU A 80 -2.77 9.30 -1.88
CA LEU A 80 -2.34 9.52 -0.50
C LEU A 80 -3.36 8.91 0.44
N ILE A 81 -2.91 8.06 1.36
CA ILE A 81 -3.71 7.46 2.42
C ILE A 81 -3.14 7.96 3.75
N ALA A 82 -3.94 8.72 4.50
CA ALA A 82 -3.51 9.33 5.75
C ALA A 82 -4.48 8.94 6.89
N PRO A 83 -4.01 8.24 7.95
CA PRO A 83 -4.83 7.93 9.11
C PRO A 83 -5.27 9.19 9.87
N LEU A 84 -6.38 9.05 10.60
CA LEU A 84 -6.90 10.07 11.52
C LEU A 84 -6.18 10.03 12.89
N ASN A 85 -4.87 9.82 12.89
CA ASN A 85 -4.05 9.58 14.09
C ASN A 85 -3.54 10.87 14.75
N ASN A 86 -3.90 12.05 14.24
CA ASN A 86 -3.33 13.29 14.75
C ASN A 86 -3.68 13.50 16.23
N PRO A 87 -2.70 13.89 17.07
CA PRO A 87 -2.97 14.22 18.47
C PRO A 87 -3.88 15.45 18.51
N LEU A 88 -4.93 15.37 19.31
CA LEU A 88 -5.76 16.54 19.63
C LEU A 88 -5.16 17.30 20.79
N HIS A 89 -5.73 18.47 21.10
CA HIS A 89 -5.45 19.18 22.34
C HIS A 89 -5.54 18.24 23.56
N ASN A 90 -4.66 18.44 24.55
CA ASN A 90 -4.58 17.61 25.77
C ASN A 90 -5.93 17.45 26.49
N SER A 91 -6.81 18.45 26.44
CA SER A 91 -8.16 18.39 27.02
C SER A 91 -9.11 17.44 26.27
N LEU A 92 -9.03 17.38 24.94
CA LEU A 92 -9.83 16.47 24.12
C LEU A 92 -9.32 15.03 24.20
N ASN A 93 -8.01 14.83 24.34
CA ASN A 93 -7.46 13.50 24.60
C ASN A 93 -7.92 12.93 25.94
N LYS A 94 -8.06 13.77 26.99
CA LYS A 94 -8.64 13.35 28.28
C LYS A 94 -10.12 12.96 28.18
N LEU A 95 -10.91 13.67 27.36
CA LEU A 95 -12.30 13.29 27.09
C LEU A 95 -12.38 11.94 26.36
N LEU A 96 -11.45 11.67 25.43
CA LEU A 96 -11.31 10.39 24.75
C LEU A 96 -10.91 9.25 25.69
N GLU A 97 -10.02 9.51 26.65
CA GLU A 97 -9.65 8.57 27.74
C GLU A 97 -10.88 8.21 28.58
N GLN A 98 -11.68 9.22 28.95
CA GLN A 98 -12.88 9.04 29.77
C GLN A 98 -14.02 8.30 29.04
N GLN A 99 -14.08 8.39 27.71
CA GLN A 99 -15.08 7.70 26.88
C GLN A 99 -14.64 6.29 26.43
N GLY A 100 -13.42 5.85 26.77
CA GLY A 100 -12.90 4.52 26.38
C GLY A 100 -12.63 4.36 24.87
N ILE A 101 -12.57 5.46 24.11
CA ILE A 101 -12.42 5.46 22.63
C ILE A 101 -10.95 5.32 22.20
N LEU A 102 -10.00 5.30 23.14
CA LEU A 102 -8.56 5.38 22.84
C LEU A 102 -7.91 4.12 22.27
N ASN A 103 -8.66 3.03 22.09
CA ASN A 103 -8.04 1.76 21.73
C ASN A 103 -7.82 1.51 20.24
N ASP A 104 -8.29 2.36 19.33
CA ASP A 104 -8.01 2.14 17.91
C ASP A 104 -7.81 3.45 17.14
N ASN A 105 -6.61 4.02 17.24
CA ASN A 105 -6.22 5.20 16.46
C ASN A 105 -6.45 4.99 14.94
N HIS A 106 -6.48 3.75 14.46
CA HIS A 106 -6.56 3.38 13.04
C HIS A 106 -7.99 3.15 12.51
N GLU A 107 -9.04 3.55 13.22
CA GLU A 107 -10.42 3.28 12.78
C GLU A 107 -10.81 4.05 11.49
N TYR A 108 -10.23 5.23 11.27
CA TYR A 108 -10.57 6.11 10.14
C TYR A 108 -9.32 6.61 9.43
N PHE A 109 -9.42 6.75 8.11
CA PHE A 109 -8.37 7.36 7.29
C PHE A 109 -8.98 8.14 6.12
N ILE A 110 -8.21 9.08 5.55
CA ILE A 110 -8.58 9.78 4.33
C ILE A 110 -7.75 9.21 3.17
N ALA A 111 -8.42 8.90 2.06
CA ALA A 111 -7.77 8.63 0.79
C ALA A 111 -7.97 9.82 -0.17
N ILE A 112 -6.87 10.30 -0.76
CA ILE A 112 -6.83 11.45 -1.66
C ILE A 112 -6.20 11.02 -2.97
N THR A 113 -6.86 11.30 -4.10
CA THR A 113 -6.29 11.12 -5.44
C THR A 113 -5.95 12.48 -6.03
N ALA A 114 -4.74 12.61 -6.56
CA ALA A 114 -4.24 13.86 -7.11
C ALA A 114 -3.39 13.64 -8.38
N LEU A 115 -3.21 14.71 -9.15
CA LEU A 115 -2.35 14.74 -10.33
C LEU A 115 -0.87 14.50 -9.98
N PRO A 116 -0.04 14.00 -10.92
CA PRO A 116 1.32 13.55 -10.63
C PRO A 116 2.28 14.71 -10.31
N ASN A 117 1.99 15.93 -10.77
CA ASN A 117 2.83 17.13 -10.55
C ASN A 117 2.28 18.03 -9.43
N VAL A 118 1.44 17.47 -8.55
CA VAL A 118 0.83 18.24 -7.46
C VAL A 118 1.84 18.63 -6.37
N ASN A 119 1.62 19.78 -5.73
CA ASN A 119 2.40 20.19 -4.57
C ASN A 119 1.99 19.37 -3.33
N LEU A 120 2.74 18.30 -3.07
CA LEU A 120 2.53 17.42 -1.91
C LEU A 120 2.60 18.19 -0.57
N GLY A 121 3.47 19.19 -0.44
CA GLY A 121 3.60 19.98 0.79
C GLY A 121 2.30 20.70 1.15
N GLY A 122 1.65 21.30 0.16
CA GLY A 122 0.34 21.93 0.33
C GLY A 122 -0.76 20.93 0.70
N ILE A 123 -0.79 19.76 0.04
CA ILE A 123 -1.72 18.68 0.40
C ILE A 123 -1.51 18.25 1.84
N PHE A 124 -0.27 18.01 2.28
CA PHE A 124 0.00 17.53 3.64
C PHE A 124 -0.42 18.54 4.71
N LEU A 125 -0.16 19.84 4.50
CA LEU A 125 -0.55 20.89 5.46
C LEU A 125 -2.06 20.97 5.59
N GLN A 126 -2.77 21.10 4.47
CA GLN A 126 -4.23 21.19 4.46
C GLN A 126 -4.87 19.92 5.01
N THR A 127 -4.36 18.75 4.62
CA THR A 127 -4.87 17.45 5.09
C THR A 127 -4.67 17.33 6.59
N SER A 128 -3.51 17.72 7.14
CA SER A 128 -3.26 17.68 8.59
C SER A 128 -4.24 18.55 9.37
N GLU A 129 -4.52 19.77 8.88
CA GLU A 129 -5.50 20.67 9.51
C GLU A 129 -6.93 20.13 9.40
N CYS A 130 -7.33 19.64 8.22
CA CYS A 130 -8.65 19.07 7.99
C CYS A 130 -8.87 17.80 8.80
N LEU A 131 -7.87 16.92 8.90
CA LEU A 131 -7.91 15.72 9.74
C LEU A 131 -8.17 16.08 11.21
N LYS A 132 -7.52 17.12 11.74
CA LYS A 132 -7.77 17.59 13.12
C LYS A 132 -9.22 18.05 13.29
N LYS A 133 -9.76 18.84 12.35
CA LYS A 133 -11.14 19.36 12.40
C LYS A 133 -12.19 18.26 12.23
N ILE A 134 -11.95 17.30 11.34
CA ILE A 134 -12.79 16.10 11.14
C ILE A 134 -12.82 15.28 12.43
N LYS A 135 -11.65 15.00 13.02
CA LYS A 135 -11.55 14.25 14.28
C LYS A 135 -12.30 14.96 15.41
N THR A 136 -12.13 16.28 15.58
CA THR A 136 -12.89 17.05 16.56
C THR A 136 -14.40 16.96 16.31
N SER A 137 -14.83 17.03 15.04
CA SER A 137 -16.25 16.92 14.68
C SER A 137 -16.84 15.54 15.01
N LEU A 138 -16.08 14.47 14.77
CA LEU A 138 -16.46 13.09 15.10
C LEU A 138 -16.58 12.86 16.61
N ILE A 139 -15.69 13.46 17.40
CA ILE A 139 -15.70 13.29 18.87
C ILE A 139 -16.84 14.10 19.50
N THR A 140 -17.00 15.35 19.05
CA THR A 140 -18.01 16.25 19.61
C THR A 140 -19.44 15.86 19.25
N SER A 141 -19.65 15.06 18.19
CA SER A 141 -20.98 14.55 17.85
C SER A 141 -21.43 13.40 18.76
N GLY A 142 -20.51 12.66 19.41
CA GLY A 142 -20.84 11.45 20.17
C GLY A 142 -21.39 10.30 19.30
N GLU A 143 -21.45 10.48 17.99
CA GLU A 143 -21.87 9.45 17.03
C GLU A 143 -20.69 8.51 16.77
N THR A 144 -20.72 7.31 17.33
CA THR A 144 -19.86 6.24 16.85
C THR A 144 -20.35 5.86 15.46
N PHE A 145 -19.52 6.04 14.42
CA PHE A 145 -19.76 5.42 13.11
C PHE A 145 -19.53 3.91 13.24
N LYS A 146 -20.33 3.21 14.04
CA LYS A 146 -20.47 1.77 13.85
C LYS A 146 -21.23 1.61 12.54
N PRO A 147 -20.68 0.95 11.52
CA PRO A 147 -21.42 0.73 10.29
C PRO A 147 -22.75 0.07 10.68
N PRO A 148 -23.89 0.46 10.06
CA PRO A 148 -25.09 -0.33 10.23
C PRO A 148 -24.70 -1.75 9.82
N LEU A 149 -24.90 -2.73 10.71
CA LEU A 149 -24.73 -4.14 10.37
C LEU A 149 -25.48 -4.35 9.05
N ILE A 150 -24.74 -4.57 7.96
CA ILE A 150 -25.35 -4.80 6.66
C ILE A 150 -26.01 -6.17 6.77
N ARG A 151 -27.27 -6.17 7.19
CA ARG A 151 -28.13 -7.35 7.08
C ARG A 151 -28.45 -7.51 5.61
N PHE A 152 -27.61 -8.27 4.93
CA PHE A 152 -27.95 -8.79 3.61
C PHE A 152 -29.25 -9.57 3.77
N ASN A 153 -30.25 -9.27 2.93
CA ASN A 153 -31.43 -10.12 2.86
C ASN A 153 -31.03 -11.49 2.33
N ASP A 154 -31.81 -12.52 2.62
CA ASP A 154 -31.49 -13.89 2.21
C ASP A 154 -31.24 -14.01 0.70
N ARG A 155 -31.93 -13.19 -0.11
CA ARG A 155 -31.69 -13.08 -1.55
C ARG A 155 -30.29 -12.56 -1.92
N LYS A 156 -29.80 -11.51 -1.26
CA LYS A 156 -28.42 -11.01 -1.47
C LYS A 156 -27.39 -11.98 -0.92
N ILE A 157 -27.67 -12.63 0.22
CA ILE A 157 -26.77 -13.66 0.76
C ILE A 157 -26.64 -14.79 -0.25
N GLN A 158 -27.76 -15.32 -0.75
CA GLN A 158 -27.77 -16.36 -1.79
C GLN A 158 -27.10 -15.89 -3.08
N HIS A 159 -27.31 -14.63 -3.52
CA HIS A 159 -26.60 -14.10 -4.69
C HIS A 159 -25.08 -13.97 -4.46
N ILE A 160 -24.67 -13.57 -3.26
CA ILE A 160 -23.25 -13.47 -2.90
C ILE A 160 -22.64 -14.87 -2.83
N LEU A 161 -23.30 -15.82 -2.17
CA LEU A 161 -22.91 -17.22 -2.10
C LEU A 161 -22.84 -17.86 -3.49
N ASN A 162 -23.83 -17.63 -4.35
CA ASN A 162 -23.83 -18.10 -5.74
C ASN A 162 -22.77 -17.41 -6.61
N GLY A 163 -22.30 -16.22 -6.21
CA GLY A 163 -21.16 -15.55 -6.83
C GLY A 163 -19.80 -16.06 -6.33
N PHE A 164 -19.77 -16.69 -5.16
CA PHE A 164 -18.64 -17.45 -4.62
C PHE A 164 -18.65 -18.91 -5.04
N ASP A 165 -19.78 -19.42 -5.53
CA ASP A 165 -19.88 -20.66 -6.29
C ASP A 165 -19.02 -20.47 -7.54
N VAL A 166 -17.79 -20.96 -7.41
CA VAL A 166 -16.83 -21.03 -8.49
C VAL A 166 -17.56 -21.70 -9.64
N LYS A 167 -17.55 -21.10 -10.83
CA LYS A 167 -17.95 -21.79 -12.04
C LYS A 167 -16.99 -22.97 -12.24
N GLU A 168 -17.28 -24.10 -11.61
CA GLU A 168 -16.47 -25.33 -11.69
C GLU A 168 -16.54 -25.97 -13.10
N ASN A 169 -17.36 -25.44 -14.01
CA ASN A 169 -17.64 -26.05 -15.32
C ASN A 169 -17.11 -25.28 -16.54
N ASP A 170 -16.41 -24.17 -16.36
CA ASP A 170 -15.60 -23.68 -17.48
C ASP A 170 -14.30 -24.49 -17.45
N ASN A 171 -14.17 -25.44 -18.39
CA ASN A 171 -12.88 -26.04 -18.79
C ASN A 171 -11.99 -24.92 -19.34
N LEU A 172 -11.59 -23.98 -18.47
CA LEU A 172 -10.54 -23.04 -18.73
C LEU A 172 -9.31 -23.90 -18.88
N ASN A 173 -8.80 -23.99 -20.11
CA ASN A 173 -7.40 -24.30 -20.36
C ASN A 173 -6.57 -23.21 -19.67
N LEU A 174 -6.48 -23.28 -18.35
CA LEU A 174 -5.58 -22.51 -17.53
C LEU A 174 -4.20 -23.02 -17.90
N LYS A 175 -3.60 -22.39 -18.91
CA LYS A 175 -2.16 -22.38 -19.07
C LYS A 175 -1.60 -21.60 -17.88
N ILE A 176 -1.52 -22.28 -16.74
CA ILE A 176 -0.72 -21.81 -15.61
C ILE A 176 0.71 -21.93 -16.12
N SER A 177 1.27 -20.82 -16.59
CA SER A 177 2.71 -20.71 -16.67
C SER A 177 3.18 -20.41 -15.25
N PRO A 178 3.86 -21.35 -14.55
CA PRO A 178 4.56 -21.00 -13.34
C PRO A 178 5.69 -20.06 -13.76
N PHE A 179 5.44 -18.76 -13.67
CA PHE A 179 6.47 -17.77 -13.88
C PHE A 179 7.34 -17.75 -12.63
N SER A 180 8.28 -18.69 -12.54
CA SER A 180 9.30 -18.69 -11.52
C SER A 180 10.49 -17.92 -12.08
N ILE A 181 10.75 -16.66 -11.67
CA ILE A 181 12.01 -16.00 -12.08
C ILE A 181 13.16 -16.75 -11.42
N SER A 182 13.96 -17.48 -12.21
CA SER A 182 15.20 -18.09 -11.74
C SER A 182 16.37 -17.14 -11.99
N PHE A 183 17.14 -16.84 -10.97
CA PHE A 183 18.36 -16.05 -11.12
C PHE A 183 19.55 -16.97 -11.36
N SER A 184 20.33 -16.70 -12.42
CA SER A 184 21.65 -17.31 -12.55
C SER A 184 22.56 -16.84 -11.42
N GLU A 185 23.62 -17.60 -11.14
CA GLU A 185 24.62 -17.24 -10.13
C GLU A 185 25.24 -15.85 -10.42
N THR A 186 25.50 -15.56 -11.68
CA THR A 186 26.08 -14.28 -12.12
C THR A 186 25.15 -13.10 -11.85
N ILE A 187 23.83 -13.25 -12.09
CA ILE A 187 22.85 -12.21 -11.79
C ILE A 187 22.67 -12.05 -10.27
N SER A 188 22.62 -13.16 -9.54
CA SER A 188 22.52 -13.15 -8.07
C SER A 188 23.69 -12.39 -7.43
N TYR A 189 24.92 -12.63 -7.91
CA TYR A 189 26.11 -11.89 -7.46
C TYR A 189 26.03 -10.40 -7.78
N LYS A 190 25.59 -10.04 -9.00
CA LYS A 190 25.39 -8.63 -9.40
C LYS A 190 24.33 -7.94 -8.55
N LEU A 191 23.20 -8.58 -8.28
CA LEU A 191 22.14 -8.04 -7.42
C LEU A 191 22.66 -7.79 -6.00
N LYS A 192 23.40 -8.76 -5.43
CA LYS A 192 24.03 -8.63 -4.11
C LYS A 192 25.03 -7.46 -4.08
N LYS A 193 25.84 -7.30 -5.13
CA LYS A 193 26.77 -6.16 -5.26
C LYS A 193 26.03 -4.83 -5.27
N VAL A 194 24.96 -4.70 -6.07
CA VAL A 194 24.14 -3.47 -6.14
C VAL A 194 23.52 -3.13 -4.79
N LEU A 195 22.98 -4.11 -4.05
CA LEU A 195 22.45 -3.88 -2.71
C LEU A 195 23.53 -3.50 -1.69
N LYS A 196 24.74 -4.07 -1.81
CA LYS A 196 25.87 -3.70 -0.96
C LYS A 196 26.31 -2.25 -1.22
N ASP A 197 26.44 -1.86 -2.48
CA ASP A 197 26.75 -0.48 -2.87
C ASP A 197 25.67 0.49 -2.36
N PHE A 198 24.39 0.09 -2.44
CA PHE A 198 23.28 0.85 -1.88
C PHE A 198 23.40 1.02 -0.36
N SER A 199 23.73 -0.05 0.36
CA SER A 199 23.92 -0.02 1.81
C SER A 199 25.09 0.85 2.28
N LEU A 200 26.13 0.98 1.46
CA LEU A 200 27.25 1.89 1.71
C LEU A 200 26.84 3.35 1.43
N THR A 201 26.01 3.57 0.41
CA THR A 201 25.53 4.91 0.01
C THR A 201 24.51 5.48 0.99
N ILE A 202 23.74 4.63 1.67
CA ILE A 202 22.70 5.02 2.63
C ILE A 202 23.18 4.73 4.08
N PRO A 203 23.73 5.73 4.79
CA PRO A 203 24.16 5.62 6.18
C PRO A 203 23.15 4.99 7.13
N ASP A 204 21.88 5.39 7.07
CA ASP A 204 20.83 5.00 8.03
C ASP A 204 19.91 3.89 7.50
N LEU A 205 20.44 3.06 6.58
CA LEU A 205 19.72 1.89 6.07
C LEU A 205 19.57 0.85 7.17
N LYS A 206 18.35 0.33 7.38
CA LYS A 206 18.13 -0.82 8.25
C LYS A 206 18.19 -2.13 7.47
N TYR A 207 17.39 -2.22 6.42
CA TYR A 207 17.38 -3.33 5.49
C TYR A 207 17.02 -2.88 4.08
N ALA A 208 17.46 -3.66 3.10
CA ALA A 208 17.03 -3.56 1.72
C ALA A 208 16.92 -4.96 1.12
N PHE A 209 15.87 -5.22 0.36
CA PHE A 209 15.68 -6.50 -0.31
C PHE A 209 14.99 -6.35 -1.65
N ILE A 210 15.15 -7.38 -2.48
CA ILE A 210 14.50 -7.52 -3.77
C ILE A 210 13.63 -8.76 -3.68
N SER A 211 12.33 -8.61 -3.92
CA SER A 211 11.38 -9.71 -3.86
C SER A 211 10.75 -9.97 -5.21
N ILE A 212 10.65 -11.24 -5.57
CA ILE A 212 9.96 -11.71 -6.76
C ILE A 212 8.50 -12.05 -6.44
N GLU A 213 7.82 -12.66 -7.40
CA GLU A 213 6.42 -13.07 -7.31
C GLU A 213 6.13 -13.87 -6.04
N GLY A 214 5.01 -13.57 -5.37
CA GLY A 214 4.67 -14.17 -4.08
C GLY A 214 5.42 -13.62 -2.87
N GLY A 215 6.35 -12.67 -3.07
CA GLY A 215 7.10 -12.05 -1.97
C GLY A 215 8.35 -12.83 -1.56
N PHE A 216 8.83 -13.79 -2.37
CA PHE A 216 10.09 -14.48 -2.11
C PHE A 216 11.29 -13.55 -2.29
N ILE A 217 12.21 -13.54 -1.32
CA ILE A 217 13.40 -12.69 -1.36
C ILE A 217 14.44 -13.31 -2.29
N ALA A 218 14.81 -12.56 -3.34
CA ALA A 218 15.88 -12.92 -4.27
C ALA A 218 17.27 -12.46 -3.78
N SER A 219 17.33 -11.30 -3.13
CA SER A 219 18.56 -10.74 -2.58
C SER A 219 18.25 -9.77 -1.46
N GLN A 220 19.10 -9.71 -0.44
CA GLN A 220 18.91 -8.86 0.72
C GLN A 220 20.22 -8.35 1.32
N VAL A 221 20.12 -7.22 2.01
CA VAL A 221 21.15 -6.64 2.87
C VAL A 221 20.50 -6.17 4.17
N LEU A 222 21.09 -6.56 5.30
CA LEU A 222 20.71 -6.19 6.66
C LEU A 222 21.89 -5.45 7.28
N LYS A 223 21.68 -4.23 7.77
CA LYS A 223 22.75 -3.42 8.37
C LYS A 223 22.79 -3.52 9.89
N ASN A 224 21.63 -3.75 10.52
CA ASN A 224 21.50 -3.96 11.95
C ASN A 224 21.07 -5.41 12.21
N SER A 225 21.86 -6.15 12.99
CA SER A 225 21.72 -7.59 13.25
C SER A 225 20.59 -7.96 14.23
N GLU A 226 19.81 -7.00 14.70
CA GLU A 226 18.81 -7.22 15.76
C GLU A 226 17.46 -7.75 15.26
N GLN A 227 17.21 -7.77 13.94
CA GLN A 227 15.97 -8.35 13.41
C GLN A 227 16.17 -9.80 12.96
N PRO A 228 15.37 -10.76 13.48
CA PRO A 228 15.42 -12.14 13.03
C PRO A 228 15.01 -12.23 11.55
N LYS A 229 15.67 -13.11 10.78
CA LYS A 229 15.40 -13.31 9.34
C LYS A 229 13.93 -13.60 9.04
N GLU A 230 13.24 -14.35 9.91
CA GLU A 230 11.81 -14.67 9.78
C GLU A 230 10.92 -13.41 9.72
N ASN A 231 11.34 -12.31 10.35
CA ASN A 231 10.61 -11.05 10.25
C ASN A 231 10.74 -10.43 8.85
N LEU A 232 11.87 -10.63 8.18
CA LEU A 232 12.12 -10.05 6.87
C LEU A 232 11.31 -10.74 5.76
N ASP A 233 11.12 -12.07 5.84
CA ASP A 233 10.28 -12.81 4.90
C ASP A 233 8.81 -12.36 5.01
N ASN A 234 8.31 -12.16 6.23
CA ASN A 234 6.97 -11.62 6.47
C ASN A 234 6.84 -10.19 5.92
N ILE A 235 7.80 -9.32 6.22
CA ILE A 235 7.84 -7.95 5.68
C ILE A 235 7.88 -7.97 4.14
N SER A 236 8.63 -8.89 3.55
CA SER A 236 8.75 -9.07 2.10
C SER A 236 7.42 -9.46 1.47
N ALA A 237 6.76 -10.49 2.00
CA ALA A 237 5.44 -10.92 1.56
C ALA A 237 4.40 -9.79 1.65
N MET A 238 4.34 -9.11 2.80
CA MET A 238 3.42 -7.98 3.02
C MET A 238 3.71 -6.80 2.10
N SER A 239 4.98 -6.44 1.91
CA SER A 239 5.38 -5.36 1.00
C SER A 239 4.99 -5.67 -0.44
N TYR A 240 5.13 -6.93 -0.85
CA TYR A 240 4.70 -7.40 -2.18
C TYR A 240 3.18 -7.33 -2.34
N SER A 241 2.42 -7.80 -1.35
CA SER A 241 0.96 -7.71 -1.34
C SER A 241 0.47 -6.27 -1.39
N VAL A 242 1.07 -5.36 -0.62
CA VAL A 242 0.76 -3.91 -0.66
C VAL A 242 0.99 -3.37 -2.06
N PHE A 243 2.12 -3.69 -2.67
CA PHE A 243 2.45 -3.21 -4.00
C PHE A 243 1.47 -3.70 -5.06
N GLN A 244 1.11 -5.00 -5.05
CA GLN A 244 0.12 -5.55 -5.97
C GLN A 244 -1.27 -4.94 -5.78
N THR A 245 -1.74 -4.82 -4.54
CA THR A 245 -3.04 -4.20 -4.24
C THR A 245 -3.06 -2.72 -4.65
N ALA A 246 -1.98 -1.98 -4.38
CA ALA A 246 -1.82 -0.61 -4.84
C ALA A 246 -1.82 -0.52 -6.37
N ASN A 247 -1.17 -1.45 -7.06
CA ASN A 247 -1.16 -1.48 -8.52
C ASN A 247 -2.57 -1.71 -9.10
N ARG A 248 -3.34 -2.62 -8.49
CA ARG A 248 -4.76 -2.84 -8.85
C ARG A 248 -5.62 -1.60 -8.58
N CYS A 249 -5.42 -0.94 -7.44
CA CYS A 249 -6.10 0.30 -7.09
C CYS A 249 -5.80 1.41 -8.11
N SER A 250 -4.52 1.63 -8.41
CA SER A 250 -4.04 2.58 -9.43
C SER A 250 -4.62 2.29 -10.81
N TRP A 251 -4.74 1.02 -11.18
CA TRP A 251 -5.34 0.61 -12.46
C TRP A 251 -6.84 0.92 -12.51
N LEU A 252 -7.58 0.64 -11.43
CA LEU A 252 -9.01 0.94 -11.36
C LEU A 252 -9.27 2.44 -11.43
N LEU A 253 -8.51 3.24 -10.67
CA LEU A 253 -8.68 4.69 -10.57
C LEU A 253 -8.24 5.46 -11.82
N LYS A 254 -7.09 5.10 -12.40
CA LYS A 254 -6.42 5.94 -13.41
C LYS A 254 -5.87 5.17 -14.61
N LYS A 255 -6.14 3.86 -14.70
CA LYS A 255 -5.56 2.99 -15.74
C LYS A 255 -4.05 3.21 -15.81
N MET A 256 -3.41 3.14 -14.65
CA MET A 256 -1.97 3.33 -14.46
C MET A 256 -1.40 2.21 -13.60
N ASN A 257 -0.10 1.98 -13.73
CA ASN A 257 0.64 1.13 -12.80
C ASN A 257 1.26 1.98 -11.68
N THR A 258 1.40 1.37 -10.51
CA THR A 258 2.17 1.94 -9.40
C THR A 258 3.66 1.81 -9.71
N ASP A 259 4.39 2.92 -9.63
CA ASP A 259 5.84 2.95 -9.82
C ASP A 259 6.56 2.81 -8.47
N ASN A 260 6.07 3.52 -7.44
CA ASN A 260 6.61 3.45 -6.10
C ASN A 260 5.54 3.66 -5.03
N ILE A 261 5.86 3.21 -3.82
CA ILE A 261 5.09 3.46 -2.60
C ILE A 261 6.06 3.94 -1.53
N LEU A 262 5.72 5.05 -0.89
CA LEU A 262 6.37 5.57 0.30
C LEU A 262 5.44 5.37 1.49
N ILE A 263 5.88 4.59 2.46
CA ILE A 263 5.25 4.49 3.77
C ILE A 263 6.06 5.38 4.71
N ASP A 264 5.46 6.50 5.11
CA ASP A 264 6.10 7.46 5.99
C ASP A 264 5.74 7.17 7.44
N CYS A 265 6.76 7.03 8.29
CA CYS A 265 6.61 6.77 9.71
C CYS A 265 7.20 7.89 10.58
N ASN A 266 7.10 7.81 11.90
CA ASN A 266 7.68 8.83 12.78
C ASN A 266 9.20 8.99 12.62
N HIS A 267 9.94 7.88 12.63
CA HIS A 267 11.41 7.88 12.67
C HIS A 267 12.07 7.19 11.47
N LYS A 268 11.26 6.69 10.53
CA LYS A 268 11.73 5.90 9.40
C LYS A 268 10.87 6.14 8.16
N PHE A 269 11.43 5.81 7.01
CA PHE A 269 10.75 5.70 5.73
C PHE A 269 10.89 4.28 5.23
N GLN A 270 9.80 3.68 4.77
CA GLN A 270 9.86 2.47 3.96
C GLN A 270 9.48 2.81 2.52
N PHE A 271 10.33 2.41 1.58
CA PHE A 271 10.07 2.55 0.15
C PHE A 271 9.85 1.18 -0.46
N ILE A 272 8.85 1.08 -1.34
CA ILE A 272 8.57 -0.10 -2.15
C ILE A 272 8.52 0.35 -3.59
N ASN A 273 9.55 0.01 -4.38
CA ASN A 273 9.68 0.42 -5.78
C ASN A 273 9.39 -0.76 -6.70
N GLY A 274 8.59 -0.54 -7.73
CA GLY A 274 8.37 -1.53 -8.78
C GLY A 274 9.62 -1.67 -9.66
N VAL A 275 10.09 -2.90 -9.84
CA VAL A 275 11.22 -3.24 -10.72
C VAL A 275 10.84 -4.42 -11.60
N GLY A 276 10.05 -4.13 -12.65
CA GLY A 276 9.47 -5.16 -13.51
C GLY A 276 8.33 -5.91 -12.81
N ARG A 277 8.43 -7.24 -12.72
CA ARG A 277 7.47 -8.11 -11.99
C ARG A 277 7.84 -8.31 -10.51
N SER A 278 8.85 -7.61 -10.06
CA SER A 278 9.43 -7.71 -8.72
C SER A 278 9.36 -6.37 -8.02
N ILE A 279 9.62 -6.37 -6.72
CA ILE A 279 9.74 -5.14 -5.92
C ILE A 279 11.16 -4.99 -5.38
N PHE A 280 11.60 -3.75 -5.25
CA PHE A 280 12.77 -3.36 -4.48
C PHE A 280 12.28 -2.58 -3.25
N CYS A 281 12.44 -3.19 -2.08
CA CYS A 281 12.01 -2.61 -0.81
C CYS A 281 13.19 -2.22 0.07
N THR A 282 13.05 -1.13 0.81
CA THR A 282 14.06 -0.64 1.74
C THR A 282 13.44 0.12 2.90
N GLU A 283 13.99 -0.03 4.10
CA GLU A 283 13.65 0.77 5.27
C GLU A 283 14.87 1.60 5.71
N ILE A 284 14.67 2.91 5.85
CA ILE A 284 15.71 3.89 6.11
C ILE A 284 15.29 4.79 7.27
N GLY A 285 16.18 5.01 8.24
CA GLY A 285 15.97 5.95 9.34
C GLY A 285 15.97 7.42 8.88
N LYS A 286 15.24 8.27 9.59
CA LYS A 286 15.12 9.71 9.29
C LYS A 286 16.26 10.57 9.85
N ASN A 287 17.13 10.01 10.66
CA ASN A 287 18.06 10.79 11.48
C ASN A 287 19.14 11.48 10.65
N LYS A 288 19.58 10.83 9.56
CA LYS A 288 20.77 11.28 8.79
C LYS A 288 20.48 11.72 7.36
N GLN A 289 19.26 11.51 6.83
CA GLN A 289 18.97 11.81 5.42
C GLN A 289 17.59 12.43 5.22
N LYS A 290 17.56 13.50 4.40
CA LYS A 290 16.32 14.17 3.98
C LYS A 290 15.64 13.35 2.89
N LEU A 291 14.30 13.29 2.93
CA LEU A 291 13.47 12.59 1.95
C LEU A 291 13.79 12.97 0.48
N GLY A 292 14.07 14.24 0.21
CA GLY A 292 14.42 14.71 -1.14
C GLY A 292 15.66 14.03 -1.72
N LEU A 293 16.70 13.81 -0.90
CA LEU A 293 17.92 13.12 -1.33
C LEU A 293 17.66 11.64 -1.60
N LEU A 294 16.87 10.99 -0.75
CA LEU A 294 16.47 9.59 -0.95
C LEU A 294 15.73 9.40 -2.27
N ARG A 295 14.83 10.33 -2.62
CA ARG A 295 14.08 10.31 -3.89
C ARG A 295 14.95 10.57 -5.12
N LEU A 296 16.14 11.18 -4.96
CA LEU A 296 17.12 11.33 -6.03
C LEU A 296 17.94 10.04 -6.23
N ILE A 297 18.34 9.40 -5.12
CA ILE A 297 19.24 8.24 -5.13
C ILE A 297 18.51 6.95 -5.52
N LEU A 298 17.35 6.68 -4.91
CA LEU A 298 16.61 5.41 -5.08
C LEU A 298 16.34 5.06 -6.55
N PRO A 299 15.88 5.97 -7.42
CA PRO A 299 15.61 5.65 -8.82
C PRO A 299 16.84 5.14 -9.58
N GLN A 300 18.05 5.58 -9.23
CA GLN A 300 19.28 5.13 -9.88
C GLN A 300 19.55 3.64 -9.58
N PHE A 301 19.34 3.22 -8.34
CA PHE A 301 19.47 1.82 -7.93
C PHE A 301 18.32 0.98 -8.48
N SER A 302 17.08 1.46 -8.43
CA SER A 302 15.92 0.77 -9.02
C SER A 302 16.11 0.49 -10.50
N LYS A 303 16.67 1.43 -11.28
CA LYS A 303 16.99 1.21 -12.71
C LYS A 303 18.02 0.10 -12.92
N LYS A 304 19.11 0.08 -12.12
CA LYS A 304 20.13 -0.98 -12.18
C LYS A 304 19.54 -2.35 -11.85
N ILE A 305 18.74 -2.43 -10.79
CA ILE A 305 18.05 -3.66 -10.38
C ILE A 305 17.07 -4.11 -11.47
N SER A 306 16.26 -3.20 -12.00
CA SER A 306 15.29 -3.50 -13.07
C SER A 306 15.96 -4.05 -14.32
N ALA A 307 17.15 -3.56 -14.70
CA ALA A 307 17.90 -4.09 -15.83
C ALA A 307 18.36 -5.53 -15.59
N LEU A 308 18.85 -5.84 -14.38
CA LEU A 308 19.26 -7.19 -14.00
C LEU A 308 18.09 -8.17 -13.96
N ILE A 309 16.93 -7.73 -13.46
CA ILE A 309 15.70 -8.55 -13.42
C ILE A 309 15.20 -8.82 -14.84
N LYS A 310 15.28 -7.83 -15.73
CA LYS A 310 14.93 -8.02 -17.14
C LYS A 310 15.82 -9.08 -17.81
N MET A 311 17.13 -9.01 -17.57
CA MET A 311 18.07 -10.03 -18.06
C MET A 311 17.74 -11.42 -17.50
N ALA A 312 17.38 -11.52 -16.22
CA ALA A 312 16.99 -12.80 -15.61
C ALA A 312 15.73 -13.39 -16.27
N ALA A 313 14.76 -12.54 -16.61
CA ALA A 313 13.53 -12.96 -17.29
C ALA A 313 13.77 -13.39 -18.75
N GLU A 314 14.74 -12.79 -19.44
CA GLU A 314 15.11 -13.13 -20.83
C GLU A 314 15.92 -14.44 -20.94
N ILE A 315 16.67 -14.83 -19.89
CA ILE A 315 17.43 -16.09 -19.83
C ILE A 315 16.51 -17.30 -19.69
N GLN A 316 15.27 -17.11 -19.24
CA GLN A 316 14.29 -18.18 -19.17
C GLN A 316 13.70 -18.46 -20.54
N GLU A 317 14.17 -19.53 -21.18
CA GLU A 317 13.33 -20.23 -22.14
C GLU A 317 12.01 -20.58 -21.45
N PRO A 318 10.85 -20.31 -22.08
CA PRO A 318 9.58 -20.76 -21.56
C PRO A 318 9.56 -22.28 -21.63
N ARG A 319 10.07 -22.96 -20.60
CA ARG A 319 9.77 -24.38 -20.39
C ARG A 319 8.27 -24.44 -20.14
N LEU A 320 7.53 -24.81 -21.19
CA LEU A 320 6.13 -25.19 -21.10
C LEU A 320 6.04 -26.23 -19.97
N PHE A 321 5.32 -25.87 -18.92
CA PHE A 321 5.11 -26.76 -17.79
C PHE A 321 4.24 -27.92 -18.28
N ASP A 322 4.85 -29.07 -18.56
CA ASP A 322 4.15 -30.28 -18.93
C ASP A 322 3.76 -31.04 -17.66
N ILE A 323 2.48 -30.96 -17.31
CA ILE A 323 1.90 -31.67 -16.16
C ILE A 323 2.16 -33.18 -16.25
N LYS A 324 2.31 -33.73 -17.47
CA LYS A 324 2.63 -35.15 -17.67
C LYS A 324 4.05 -35.51 -17.24
N SER A 325 5.03 -34.61 -17.38
CA SER A 325 6.40 -34.91 -16.96
C SER A 325 6.52 -34.92 -15.44
N LEU A 326 5.85 -33.98 -14.75
CA LEU A 326 5.85 -33.92 -13.29
C LEU A 326 5.14 -35.12 -12.65
N LEU A 327 4.00 -35.54 -13.21
CA LEU A 327 3.29 -36.74 -12.76
C LEU A 327 4.09 -38.01 -13.07
N GLY A 328 4.79 -38.07 -14.21
CA GLY A 328 5.72 -39.15 -14.52
C GLY A 328 6.84 -39.27 -13.49
N ASP A 329 7.45 -38.14 -13.11
CA ASP A 329 8.54 -38.10 -12.12
C ASP A 329 8.08 -38.42 -10.67
N LEU A 330 6.80 -38.14 -10.35
CA LEU A 330 6.20 -38.47 -9.05
C LEU A 330 5.75 -39.94 -8.96
N VAL A 331 5.40 -40.57 -10.08
CA VAL A 331 4.95 -41.97 -10.14
C VAL A 331 6.12 -42.96 -10.24
N ILE A 332 7.32 -42.50 -10.64
CA ILE A 332 8.53 -43.33 -10.76
C ILE A 332 9.39 -43.35 -9.47
N LYS A 333 8.83 -43.00 -8.31
CA LYS A 333 9.50 -43.23 -7.01
C LYS A 333 8.83 -44.28 -6.16
#